data_AF-A0A3A9T6V7-F1
#
_entry.id   AF-A0A3A9T6V7-F1
#
_cell.length_a   1.000
_cell.length_b   1.000
_cell.length_c   1.000
_cell.angle_alpha   90.00
_cell.angle_beta   90.00
_cell.angle_gamma   90.00
#
_symmetry.space_group_name_H-M   'P 1'
#
loop_
_entity.id
_entity.type
_entity.pdbx_description
1 polymer ?
#
loop_
_entity_poly.entity_id
_entity_poly.type
_entity_poly.pdbx_seq_one_letter_code
_entity_poly.pdbx_strand_id
1 'polypeptide(L)'
;MTDSEKKDRIRYVESLLTENGAIDAKIQPRGQGKDEKRTIFWFNGNYYRLGEVTFDGIDDPYIVVSCTDTKKYAEYGLFDDVHAFEYTLSDEETKTEIRFAMGIEDLFTS
;
A
#
# COMPACT_ATOMS: atom_id res chain seq x y z
N MET A 1 5.18 -15.08 -10.34
CA MET A 1 6.06 -13.97 -10.80
C MET A 1 7.49 -14.09 -10.24
N THR A 2 8.50 -13.55 -10.91
CA THR A 2 9.89 -13.41 -10.40
C THR A 2 9.99 -12.32 -9.32
N ASP A 3 11.05 -12.34 -8.51
CA ASP A 3 11.29 -11.31 -7.48
C ASP A 3 11.46 -9.90 -8.06
N SER A 4 11.97 -9.78 -9.29
CA SER A 4 12.07 -8.48 -9.98
C SER A 4 10.69 -7.95 -10.33
N GLU A 5 9.83 -8.80 -10.92
CA GLU A 5 8.46 -8.43 -11.29
C GLU A 5 7.64 -8.04 -10.06
N LYS A 6 7.82 -8.73 -8.92
CA LYS A 6 7.17 -8.38 -7.65
C LYS A 6 7.60 -7.00 -7.14
N LYS A 7 8.90 -6.67 -7.22
CA LYS A 7 9.42 -5.36 -6.83
C LYS A 7 8.91 -4.24 -7.73
N ASP A 8 8.89 -4.47 -9.04
CA ASP A 8 8.36 -3.49 -10.00
C ASP A 8 6.86 -3.31 -9.81
N ARG A 9 6.13 -4.38 -9.46
CA ARG A 9 4.71 -4.31 -9.11
C ARG A 9 4.46 -3.47 -7.86
N ILE A 10 5.20 -3.66 -6.77
CA ILE A 10 5.07 -2.82 -5.57
C ILE A 10 5.37 -1.35 -5.89
N ARG A 11 6.43 -1.07 -6.66
CA ARG A 11 6.76 0.30 -7.06
C ARG A 11 5.67 0.96 -7.88
N TYR A 12 5.03 0.19 -8.78
CA TYR A 12 3.87 0.66 -9.52
C TYR A 12 2.72 1.03 -8.58
N VAL A 13 2.40 0.17 -7.60
CA VAL A 13 1.35 0.48 -6.62
C VAL A 13 1.71 1.69 -5.74
N GLU A 14 2.98 1.85 -5.36
CA GLU A 14 3.47 3.07 -4.69
C GLU A 14 3.29 4.32 -5.58
N SER A 15 3.50 4.21 -6.90
CA SER A 15 3.26 5.33 -7.81
C SER A 15 1.78 5.72 -7.83
N LEU A 16 0.87 4.74 -7.82
CA LEU A 16 -0.57 4.99 -7.78
C LEU A 16 -0.99 5.75 -6.51
N LEU A 17 -0.42 5.44 -5.35
CA LEU A 17 -0.65 6.23 -4.12
C LEU A 17 -0.27 7.70 -4.35
N THR A 18 0.88 7.97 -4.97
CA THR A 18 1.34 9.34 -5.25
C THR A 18 0.55 10.05 -6.35
N GLU A 19 0.14 9.33 -7.39
CA GLU A 19 -0.74 9.84 -8.47
C GLU A 19 -2.10 10.30 -7.91
N ASN A 20 -2.58 9.61 -6.87
CA ASN A 20 -3.79 9.97 -6.14
C ASN A 20 -3.58 11.02 -5.04
N GLY A 21 -2.39 11.63 -4.96
CA GLY A 21 -2.10 12.76 -4.08
C GLY A 21 -1.50 12.40 -2.72
N ALA A 22 -1.16 11.13 -2.47
CA ALA A 22 -0.40 10.77 -1.28
C ALA A 22 1.05 11.27 -1.38
N ILE A 23 1.64 11.64 -0.25
CA ILE A 23 3.04 12.11 -0.19
C ILE A 23 3.85 11.25 0.75
N ASP A 24 5.16 11.10 0.51
CA ASP A 24 6.05 10.43 1.45
C ASP A 24 6.05 11.17 2.80
N ALA A 25 5.63 10.48 3.86
CA ALA A 25 5.52 11.01 5.22
C ALA A 25 6.89 11.24 5.89
N LYS A 26 7.98 10.74 5.28
CA LYS A 26 9.35 10.77 5.80
C LYS A 26 9.47 10.15 7.20
N ILE A 27 8.62 9.17 7.49
CA ILE A 27 8.63 8.40 8.73
C ILE A 27 9.48 7.14 8.52
N GLN A 28 10.41 6.88 9.44
CA GLN A 28 11.10 5.60 9.54
C GLN A 28 10.59 4.89 10.82
N PRO A 29 9.89 3.75 10.69
CA PRO A 29 9.41 3.01 11.85
C PRO A 29 10.56 2.62 12.79
N ARG A 30 10.35 2.81 14.09
CA ARG A 30 11.29 2.38 15.12
C ARG A 30 11.33 0.85 15.14
N GLY A 31 12.53 0.28 15.09
CA GLY A 31 12.74 -1.17 15.27
C GLY A 31 12.64 -2.01 13.99
N GLN A 32 12.38 -1.44 12.82
CA GLN A 32 12.54 -2.17 11.56
C GLN A 32 14.01 -2.47 11.26
N GLY A 33 14.28 -3.69 10.80
CA GLY A 33 15.57 -4.05 10.21
C GLY A 33 15.88 -3.18 9.00
N LYS A 34 17.16 -3.00 8.65
CA LYS A 34 17.60 -2.14 7.52
C LYS A 34 16.94 -2.53 6.18
N ASP A 35 16.47 -3.77 6.07
CA ASP A 35 15.94 -4.38 4.85
C ASP A 35 14.40 -4.27 4.73
N GLU A 36 13.69 -3.76 5.74
CA GLU A 36 12.21 -3.68 5.76
C GLU A 36 11.65 -2.26 5.54
N LYS A 37 12.44 -1.36 4.95
CA LYS A 37 12.04 0.04 4.73
C LYS A 37 10.95 0.15 3.65
N ARG A 38 9.70 -0.11 4.03
CA ARG A 38 8.52 0.24 3.26
C ARG A 38 8.26 1.74 3.42
N THR A 39 7.98 2.43 2.31
CA THR A 39 7.62 3.85 2.35
C THR A 39 6.28 4.01 3.08
N ILE A 40 6.19 5.01 3.97
CA ILE A 40 4.93 5.41 4.58
C ILE A 40 4.45 6.66 3.84
N PHE A 41 3.22 6.62 3.35
CA PHE A 41 2.58 7.71 2.65
C PHE A 41 1.58 8.42 3.58
N TRP A 42 1.40 9.73 3.40
CA TRP A 42 0.39 10.53 4.07
C TRP A 42 -0.64 11.00 3.06
N PHE A 43 -1.90 10.75 3.35
CA PHE A 43 -3.03 11.19 2.53
C PHE A 43 -4.27 11.39 3.39
N ASN A 44 -4.95 12.53 3.20
CA ASN A 44 -6.24 12.84 3.81
C ASN A 44 -6.37 12.45 5.31
N GLY A 45 -5.41 12.89 6.13
CA GLY A 45 -5.44 12.64 7.58
C GLY A 45 -4.94 11.26 8.02
N ASN A 46 -4.53 10.39 7.09
CA ASN A 46 -4.13 9.01 7.37
C ASN A 46 -2.72 8.70 6.83
N TYR A 47 -2.02 7.82 7.54
CA TYR A 47 -0.77 7.21 7.13
C TYR A 47 -1.06 5.86 6.47
N TYR A 48 -0.53 5.66 5.27
CA TYR A 48 -0.67 4.44 4.48
C TYR A 48 0.67 3.75 4.28
N ARG A 49 0.63 2.43 4.18
CA ARG A 49 1.79 1.60 3.85
C ARG A 49 1.31 0.40 3.02
N LEU A 50 2.19 -0.07 2.14
CA LEU A 50 2.01 -1.34 1.45
C LEU A 50 2.70 -2.48 2.21
N GLY A 51 2.01 -3.60 2.31
CA GLY A 51 2.50 -4.88 2.80
C GLY A 51 2.33 -5.97 1.75
N GLU A 52 2.82 -7.16 2.08
CA GLU A 52 2.62 -8.38 1.31
C GLU A 52 2.18 -9.48 2.26
N VAL A 53 1.22 -10.29 1.83
CA VAL A 53 0.81 -11.50 2.54
C VAL A 53 0.76 -12.67 1.58
N THR A 54 1.26 -13.82 2.01
CA THR A 54 1.18 -15.09 1.27
C THR A 54 0.28 -16.05 2.03
N PHE A 55 -0.55 -16.78 1.29
CA PHE A 55 -1.41 -17.82 1.85
C PHE A 55 -0.93 -19.20 1.41
N ASP A 56 -1.11 -20.19 2.27
CA ASP A 56 -0.74 -21.57 1.95
C ASP A 56 -1.51 -22.07 0.72
N GLY A 57 -0.78 -22.52 -0.29
CA GLY A 57 -1.35 -23.01 -1.55
C GLY A 57 -1.62 -21.94 -2.61
N ILE A 58 -1.23 -20.69 -2.39
CA ILE A 58 -1.26 -19.62 -3.40
C ILE A 58 0.18 -19.24 -3.76
N ASP A 59 0.51 -19.31 -5.05
CA ASP A 59 1.88 -19.08 -5.55
C ASP A 59 2.29 -17.60 -5.54
N ASP A 60 1.35 -16.70 -5.85
CA ASP A 60 1.61 -15.26 -5.87
C ASP A 60 1.04 -14.59 -4.61
N PRO A 61 1.79 -13.65 -4.00
CA PRO A 61 1.32 -12.93 -2.82
C PRO A 61 0.11 -12.04 -3.13
N TYR A 62 -0.49 -11.50 -2.07
CA TYR A 62 -1.43 -10.39 -2.12
C TYR A 62 -0.73 -9.11 -1.70
N ILE A 63 -1.10 -7.99 -2.32
CA ILE A 63 -0.73 -6.66 -1.86
C ILE A 63 -1.71 -6.26 -0.78
N VAL A 64 -1.20 -5.80 0.35
CA VAL A 64 -2.00 -5.31 1.46
C VAL A 64 -1.80 -3.81 1.58
N VAL A 65 -2.90 -3.06 1.63
CA VAL A 65 -2.90 -1.65 2.00
C VAL A 65 -3.30 -1.59 3.46
N SER A 66 -2.42 -1.00 4.27
CA SER A 66 -2.65 -0.80 5.70
C SER A 66 -2.67 0.69 6.01
N CYS A 67 -3.50 1.13 6.95
CA CYS A 67 -3.57 2.53 7.35
C CYS A 67 -3.63 2.75 8.87
N THR A 68 -3.31 3.97 9.29
CA THR A 68 -3.56 4.48 10.64
C THR A 68 -3.71 6.00 10.59
N ASP A 69 -4.58 6.56 11.41
CA ASP A 69 -4.73 8.01 11.59
C ASP A 69 -3.70 8.60 12.57
N THR A 70 -2.97 7.74 13.27
CA THR A 70 -2.16 8.14 14.42
C THR A 70 -0.67 8.10 14.07
N LYS A 71 -0.03 9.27 13.98
CA LYS A 71 1.40 9.40 13.66
C LYS A 71 2.29 8.54 14.55
N LYS A 72 2.00 8.49 15.85
CA LYS A 72 2.76 7.67 16.81
C LYS A 72 2.72 6.19 16.42
N TYR A 73 1.57 5.67 15.98
CA TYR A 73 1.43 4.29 15.54
C TYR A 73 2.20 4.04 14.26
N ALA A 74 2.13 4.96 13.29
CA ALA A 74 2.97 4.91 12.09
C ALA A 74 4.48 4.88 12.43
N GLU A 75 4.93 5.67 13.39
CA GLU A 75 6.32 5.68 13.89
C GLU A 75 6.73 4.38 14.59
N TYR A 76 5.79 3.60 15.12
CA TYR A 76 6.04 2.26 15.69
C TYR A 76 5.74 1.12 14.71
N GLY A 77 5.35 1.43 13.47
CA GLY A 77 5.01 0.42 12.47
C GLY A 77 3.67 -0.28 12.71
N LEU A 78 2.78 0.31 13.53
CA LEU A 78 1.45 -0.21 13.84
C LEU A 78 0.43 0.37 12.85
N PHE A 79 -0.14 -0.50 12.02
CA PHE A 79 -1.14 -0.18 11.00
C PHE A 79 -2.21 -1.27 11.01
N ASP A 80 -3.44 -0.90 10.68
CA ASP A 80 -4.54 -1.84 10.45
C ASP A 80 -4.63 -2.15 8.96
N ASP A 81 -4.78 -3.41 8.60
CA ASP A 81 -5.00 -3.82 7.21
C ASP A 81 -6.40 -3.42 6.77
N VAL A 82 -6.49 -2.56 5.76
CA VAL A 82 -7.78 -2.02 5.28
C VAL A 82 -8.22 -2.63 3.97
N HIS A 83 -7.29 -3.13 3.17
CA HIS A 83 -7.59 -3.75 1.90
C HIS A 83 -6.51 -4.72 1.44
N ALA A 84 -6.89 -5.78 0.73
CA ALA A 84 -5.95 -6.72 0.14
C ALA A 84 -6.42 -7.17 -1.24
N PHE A 85 -5.51 -7.25 -2.20
CA PHE A 85 -5.81 -7.63 -3.57
C PHE A 85 -4.66 -8.38 -4.23
N GLU A 86 -4.97 -9.09 -5.32
CA GLU A 86 -4.02 -10.00 -5.99
C GLU A 86 -2.93 -9.24 -6.75
N TYR A 87 -1.71 -9.78 -6.74
CA TYR A 87 -0.62 -9.23 -7.54
C TYR A 87 -0.90 -9.25 -9.04
N THR A 88 -1.73 -10.19 -9.48
CA THR A 88 -2.02 -10.52 -10.88
C THR A 88 -3.11 -9.67 -11.51
N LEU A 89 -3.74 -8.76 -10.76
CA LEU A 89 -4.73 -7.83 -11.31
C LEU A 89 -4.16 -7.02 -12.47
N SER A 90 -5.00 -6.61 -13.41
CA SER A 90 -4.58 -5.63 -14.43
C SER A 90 -4.28 -4.27 -13.81
N ASP A 91 -3.58 -3.41 -14.55
CA ASP A 91 -3.26 -2.05 -14.11
C ASP A 91 -4.52 -1.21 -13.83
N GLU A 92 -5.57 -1.37 -14.64
CA GLU A 92 -6.85 -0.66 -14.42
C GLU A 92 -7.57 -1.16 -13.17
N GLU A 93 -7.64 -2.48 -12.95
CA GLU A 93 -8.19 -3.04 -11.71
C GLU A 93 -7.38 -2.56 -10.50
N THR A 94 -6.06 -2.53 -10.60
CA THR A 94 -5.17 -2.09 -9.51
C THR A 94 -5.38 -0.62 -9.16
N LYS A 95 -5.59 0.25 -10.15
CA LYS A 95 -5.96 1.65 -9.92
C LYS A 95 -7.27 1.76 -9.14
N THR A 96 -8.27 0.97 -9.51
CA THR A 96 -9.55 0.92 -8.80
C THR A 96 -9.35 0.46 -7.36
N GLU A 97 -8.60 -0.61 -7.12
CA GLU A 97 -8.34 -1.12 -5.77
C GLU A 97 -7.61 -0.10 -4.89
N ILE A 98 -6.64 0.64 -5.44
CA ILE A 98 -5.91 1.66 -4.68
C ILE A 98 -6.80 2.86 -4.33
N ARG A 99 -7.62 3.31 -5.28
CA ARG A 99 -8.57 4.40 -5.01
C ARG A 99 -9.59 4.01 -3.96
N PHE A 100 -10.11 2.78 -4.06
CA PHE A 100 -11.00 2.20 -3.05
C PHE A 100 -10.33 2.15 -1.67
N ALA A 101 -9.12 1.63 -1.56
CA ALA A 101 -8.37 1.53 -0.30
C ALA A 101 -8.05 2.91 0.32
N MET A 102 -7.87 3.94 -0.51
CA MET A 102 -7.64 5.32 -0.08
C MET A 102 -8.93 6.08 0.27
N GLY A 103 -10.11 5.45 0.12
CA GLY A 103 -11.40 6.10 0.30
C GLY A 103 -11.68 7.20 -0.73
N ILE A 104 -11.04 7.12 -1.90
CA ILE A 104 -11.30 8.03 -3.01
C ILE A 104 -12.50 7.47 -3.76
N GLU A 105 -13.68 7.96 -3.40
CA GLU A 105 -14.89 7.66 -4.17
C GLU A 105 -14.65 8.05 -5.64
N ASP A 106 -15.01 7.16 -6.55
CA ASP A 106 -15.22 7.58 -7.93
C ASP A 106 -16.32 8.64 -7.90
N LEU A 107 -15.95 9.88 -8.22
CA LEU A 107 -16.89 10.83 -8.80
C LEU A 107 -17.30 10.27 -10.17
N PHE A 108 -18.06 9.18 -10.19
CA PHE A 108 -18.92 8.86 -11.31
C PHE A 108 -19.94 9.99 -11.36
N THR A 109 -19.58 11.07 -12.06
CA THR A 109 -20.58 12.00 -12.58
C THR A 109 -21.48 11.19 -13.49
N SER A 110 -22.67 10.91 -12.97
CA SER A 110 -23.88 10.50 -13.71
C SER A 110 -24.14 11.40 -14.91
#